data_AF-S7UPQ3-F1
#
_entry.id   AF-S7UPQ3-F1
#
_cell.length_a   1.000
_cell.length_b   1.000
_cell.length_c   1.000
_cell.angle_alpha   90.00
_cell.angle_beta   90.00
_cell.angle_gamma   90.00
#
_symmetry.space_group_name_H-M   'P 1'
#
loop_
_entity.id
_entity.type
_entity.pdbx_description
1 polymer ?
#
loop_
_entity_poly.entity_id
_entity_poly.type
_entity_poly.pdbx_seq_one_letter_code
_entity_poly.pdbx_strand_id
1 'polypeptide(L)' 'KDFEPEAIEQIYVHTRGDMRKFKEVCTDCRDKAKELNHSLIDLNLALEFLSDLPLI' A
#
# COMPACT_ATOMS: atom_id res chain seq x y z
N LYS A 1 10.68 7.07 6.34
CA LYS A 1 10.25 5.66 6.37
C LYS A 1 8.76 5.75 6.53
N ASP A 2 8.03 5.49 5.46
CA ASP A 2 6.65 5.99 5.33
C ASP A 2 5.64 4.84 5.40
N PHE A 3 6.15 3.61 5.55
CA PHE A 3 5.38 2.38 5.71
C PHE A 3 5.91 1.61 6.92
N GLU A 4 5.00 1.01 7.67
CA GLU A 4 5.32 -0.08 8.58
C GLU A 4 5.72 -1.34 7.80
N PRO A 5 6.64 -2.19 8.32
CA PRO A 5 7.08 -3.41 7.64
C PRO A 5 5.93 -4.34 7.23
N GLU A 6 4.91 -4.48 8.07
CA GLU A 6 3.74 -5.32 7.83
C GLU A 6 2.91 -4.80 6.66
N ALA A 7 2.81 -3.47 6.49
CA ALA A 7 2.14 -2.87 5.35
C ALA A 7 2.89 -3.19 4.05
N ILE A 8 4.22 -3.10 4.06
CA ILE A 8 5.07 -3.47 2.92
C ILE A 8 4.87 -4.94 2.55
N GLU A 9 4.84 -5.84 3.54
CA GLU A 9 4.64 -7.26 3.33
C GLU A 9 3.27 -7.56 2.70
N GLN A 10 2.19 -6.95 3.21
CA GLN A 10 0.86 -7.15 2.64
C GLN A 10 0.76 -6.64 1.20
N ILE A 11 1.35 -5.48 0.90
CA ILE A 11 1.38 -4.97 -0.48
C ILE A 11 2.14 -5.93 -1.40
N TYR A 12 3.27 -6.49 -0.94
CA TYR A 12 4.04 -7.47 -1.70
C TYR A 12 3.26 -8.77 -1.94
N VAL A 13 2.54 -9.26 -0.94
CA VAL A 13 1.67 -10.45 -1.04
C VAL A 13 0.53 -10.18 -2.02
N HIS A 14 -0.12 -9.02 -1.91
CA HIS A 14 -1.22 -8.62 -2.79
C HIS A 14 -0.79 -8.57 -4.26
N THR A 15 0.42 -8.08 -4.55
CA THR A 15 0.94 -8.04 -5.93
C THR A 15 1.50 -9.37 -6.42
N ARG A 16 1.45 -10.43 -5.59
CA ARG A 16 1.99 -11.76 -5.88
C ARG A 16 3.46 -11.72 -6.30
N GLY A 17 4.23 -10.81 -5.70
CA GLY A 17 5.64 -10.60 -6.03
C GLY A 17 5.91 -9.88 -7.36
N ASP A 18 4.89 -9.38 -8.06
CA ASP A 18 5.09 -8.51 -9.22
C ASP A 18 5.67 -7.15 -8.77
N MET A 19 6.94 -6.91 -9.10
CA MET A 19 7.70 -5.72 -8.70
C MET A 19 7.25 -4.44 -9.40
N ARG A 20 6.60 -4.53 -10.55
CA ARG A 20 6.03 -3.36 -11.21
C ARG A 20 4.76 -2.94 -10.47
N LYS A 21 3.83 -3.86 -10.30
CA LYS A 21 2.58 -3.62 -9.56
C LYS A 21 2.86 -3.19 -8.13
N PHE A 22 3.83 -3.82 -7.47
CA PHE A 22 4.23 -3.46 -6.10
C PHE A 22 4.61 -1.98 -5.97
N LYS A 23 5.41 -1.47 -6.90
CA LYS A 23 5.82 -0.06 -6.93
C LYS A 23 4.65 0.87 -7.22
N GLU A 24 3.77 0.48 -8.12
CA GLU A 24 2.54 1.23 -8.43
C GLU A 24 1.67 1.35 -7.19
N VAL A 25 1.31 0.22 -6.54
CA VAL A 25 0.49 0.21 -5.32
C VAL A 25 1.15 0.99 -4.18
N CYS A 26 2.46 0.88 -3.97
CA CYS A 26 3.16 1.70 -2.96
C CYS A 26 3.10 3.20 -3.26
N THR A 27 3.06 3.60 -4.54
CA THR A 27 2.94 5.01 -4.93
C THR A 27 1.54 5.50 -4.63
N ASP A 28 0.53 4.72 -5.02
CA ASP A 28 -0.88 5.04 -4.77
C ASP A 28 -1.18 5.14 -3.27
N CYS A 29 -0.65 4.22 -2.46
CA CYS A 29 -0.78 4.27 -0.99
C CYS A 29 -0.17 5.56 -0.42
N ARG A 30 0.99 6.01 -0.93
CA ARG A 30 1.63 7.26 -0.48
C ARG A 30 0.81 8.48 -0.84
N ASP A 31 0.31 8.54 -2.07
CA ASP A 31 -0.47 9.70 -2.51
C ASP A 31 -1.79 9.77 -1.76
N LYS A 32 -2.42 8.62 -1.51
CA LYS A 32 -3.63 8.56 -0.71
C LYS A 32 -3.40 8.93 0.77
N ALA A 33 -2.30 8.48 1.37
CA ALA A 33 -1.94 8.88 2.72
C ALA A 33 -1.71 10.39 2.84
N LYS A 34 -1.09 11.03 1.83
CA LYS A 34 -0.95 12.49 1.77
C LYS A 34 -2.29 13.20 1.69
N GLU A 35 -3.22 12.72 0.86
CA GLU A 35 -4.59 13.29 0.77
C GLU A 35 -5.30 13.28 2.13
N LEU A 36 -5.06 12.22 2.92
CA LEU A 36 -5.67 12.02 4.23
C LEU A 36 -4.87 12.66 5.38
N ASN A 37 -3.76 13.36 5.09
CA ASN A 37 -2.83 13.91 6.07
C ASN A 37 -2.22 12.87 7.04
N HIS A 38 -2.09 11.62 6.61
CA HIS A 38 -1.35 10.59 7.33
C HIS A 38 0.13 10.63 6.98
N SER A 39 1.00 10.65 8.00
CA SER A 39 2.46 10.65 7.84
C SER A 39 3.07 9.25 7.77
N LEU A 40 2.32 8.22 8.14
CA LEU A 40 2.73 6.82 8.19
C LEU A 40 1.62 5.94 7.62
N ILE A 41 2.00 4.99 6.78
CA ILE A 41 1.12 3.97 6.22
C ILE A 41 1.30 2.72 7.08
N ASP A 42 0.38 2.54 8.02
CA ASP A 42 0.28 1.33 8.81
C ASP A 42 -0.45 0.21 8.05
N LEU A 43 -0.53 -0.97 8.68
CA LEU A 43 -1.17 -2.14 8.12
C LEU A 43 -2.66 -1.89 7.78
N ASN A 44 -3.39 -1.19 8.63
CA ASN A 44 -4.83 -1.01 8.44
C ASN A 44 -5.08 -0.10 7.24
N LEU A 45 -4.34 1.01 7.15
CA LEU A 45 -4.47 1.94 6.05
C LEU A 45 -4.08 1.27 4.72
N ALA A 46 -3.03 0.45 4.70
CA ALA A 46 -2.67 -0.32 3.52
C ALA A 46 -3.78 -1.31 3.12
N LEU A 47 -4.37 -2.06 4.07
CA LEU A 47 -5.45 -3.00 3.78
C LEU A 47 -6.71 -2.32 3.26
N GLU A 48 -7.04 -1.13 3.77
CA GLU A 48 -8.14 -0.31 3.26
C GLU A 48 -7.92 0.01 1.78
N PHE A 49 -6.73 0.50 1.41
CA PHE A 49 -6.40 0.78 0.01
C PHE A 49 -6.42 -0.46 -0.88
N LEU A 50 -5.86 -1.57 -0.40
CA LEU A 50 -5.84 -2.83 -1.14
C LEU A 50 -7.25 -3.40 -1.36
N SER A 51 -8.20 -3.10 -0.48
CA SER A 51 -9.59 -3.54 -0.60
C SER A 51 -10.37 -2.77 -1.68
N ASP A 52 -9.94 -1.55 -1.98
CA ASP A 52 -10.52 -0.72 -3.05
C ASP A 52 -9.94 -1.03 -4.44
N LEU A 53 -8.83 -1.78 -4.51
CA LEU A 53 -8.24 -2.19 -5.77
C LEU A 53 -9.01 -3.39 -6.37
N PRO A 54 -9.27 -3.40 -7.69
CA PRO A 54 -9.82 -4.58 -8.35
C PRO A 54 -8.88 -5.76 -8.16
N LEU A 55 -9.42 -6.91 -7.76
CA LEU A 55 -8.65 -8.14 -7.56
C LEU A 55 -7.84 -8.46 -8.81
N ILE A 56 -6.50 -8.43 -8.67
CA ILE A 56 -5.51 -8.68 -9.72
C ILE A 56 -5.07 -10.15 -9.77
#